data_AF-A0AA38NUJ7-F1
#
_entry.id   AF-A0AA38NUJ7-F1
#
_cell.length_a   1.000
_cell.length_b   1.000
_cell.length_c   1.000
_cell.angle_alpha   90.00
_cell.angle_beta   90.00
_cell.angle_gamma   90.00
#
_symmetry.space_group_name_H-M   'P 1'
#
loop_
_entity.id
_entity.type
_entity.pdbx_description
1 polymer ?
#
loop_
_entity_poly.entity_id
_entity_poly.type
_entity_poly.pdbx_seq_one_letter_code
_entity_poly.pdbx_strand_id
1 'polypeptide(L)'
;LRAKLTARKFERDRLERSFRRQIDSSERKLQHHTEDAVKRRDPGIEALARRYNNLCKSMSEMIRLKRAPMNAVAPLPIPTKELFSLDIDDSIWDDIGLNDDDDSAEAPLWQSDEQVRSGIRGILLRDRCDEEHKRLRHEVVSIRYWFAEEWMALQKTIDELHESGEFALSLRINN
;
A
#
# COMPACT_ATOMS: atom_id res chain seq x y z
N LEU A 1 9.70 -17.75 -0.30
CA LEU A 1 9.58 -16.57 0.60
C LEU A 1 8.73 -15.49 -0.05
N ARG A 2 9.08 -15.05 -1.26
CA ARG A 2 8.32 -14.14 -2.12
C ARG A 2 6.81 -14.40 -2.10
N ALA A 3 6.37 -15.57 -2.55
CA ALA A 3 4.95 -15.95 -2.56
C ALA A 3 4.23 -15.77 -1.20
N LYS A 4 4.92 -16.01 -0.08
CA LYS A 4 4.36 -15.80 1.27
C LYS A 4 4.23 -14.32 1.63
N LEU A 5 5.21 -13.50 1.22
CA LEU A 5 5.17 -12.04 1.41
C LEU A 5 4.10 -11.40 0.54
N THR A 6 4.01 -11.81 -0.73
CA THR A 6 2.99 -11.38 -1.68
C THR A 6 1.58 -11.75 -1.20
N ALA A 7 1.37 -12.99 -0.79
CA ALA A 7 0.08 -13.44 -0.23
C ALA A 7 -0.29 -12.62 1.01
N ARG A 8 0.65 -12.41 1.93
CA ARG A 8 0.43 -11.60 3.14
C ARG A 8 0.08 -10.15 2.80
N LYS A 9 0.75 -9.53 1.82
CA LYS A 9 0.48 -8.16 1.37
C LYS A 9 -0.95 -8.04 0.84
N PHE A 10 -1.35 -8.94 -0.06
CA PHE A 10 -2.71 -8.95 -0.61
C PHE A 10 -3.79 -9.25 0.45
N GLU A 11 -3.51 -10.14 1.40
CA GLU A 11 -4.41 -10.39 2.54
C GLU A 11 -4.64 -9.12 3.37
N ARG A 12 -3.58 -8.34 3.62
CA ARG A 12 -3.66 -7.06 4.34
C ARG A 12 -4.39 -5.99 3.54
N ASP A 13 -4.07 -5.82 2.25
CA ASP A 13 -4.74 -4.84 1.39
C ASP A 13 -6.24 -5.12 1.25
N ARG A 14 -6.63 -6.41 1.23
CA ARG A 14 -8.04 -6.81 1.21
C ARG A 14 -8.76 -6.39 2.48
N LEU A 15 -8.13 -6.52 3.65
CA LEU A 15 -8.67 -6.05 4.94
C LEU A 15 -8.85 -4.54 4.97
N GLU A 16 -7.84 -3.79 4.52
CA GLU A 16 -7.88 -2.33 4.50
C GLU A 16 -8.98 -1.80 3.55
N ARG A 17 -9.21 -2.46 2.40
CA ARG A 17 -10.27 -2.09 1.45
C ARG A 17 -11.67 -2.43 1.96
N SER A 18 -11.86 -3.55 2.66
CA SER A 18 -13.16 -3.85 3.29
C SER A 18 -13.51 -2.81 4.36
N PHE A 19 -12.52 -2.34 5.13
CA PHE A 19 -12.72 -1.33 6.16
C PHE A 19 -13.26 0.01 5.62
N ARG A 20 -12.77 0.46 4.45
CA ARG A 20 -13.26 1.69 3.81
C ARG A 20 -14.70 1.60 3.31
N ARG A 21 -15.27 0.40 3.21
CA ARG A 21 -16.61 0.17 2.64
C ARG A 21 -17.70 -0.05 3.69
N GLN A 22 -17.38 -0.42 4.93
CA GLN A 22 -18.38 -0.79 5.93
C GLN A 22 -18.03 -0.27 7.34
N ILE A 23 -18.94 0.54 7.89
CA ILE A 23 -18.92 1.03 9.28
C ILE A 23 -20.03 0.26 10.02
N ASP A 24 -19.78 -0.98 10.45
CA ASP A 24 -20.75 -1.67 11.32
C ASP A 24 -20.09 -2.59 12.37
N SER A 25 -20.73 -2.71 13.54
CA SER A 25 -20.15 -3.25 14.78
C SER A 25 -19.96 -4.78 14.77
N SER A 26 -20.81 -5.51 14.03
CA SER A 26 -20.79 -6.98 13.93
C SER A 26 -19.56 -7.52 13.19
N GLU A 27 -18.95 -6.72 12.31
CA GLU A 27 -17.83 -7.12 11.47
C GLU A 27 -16.47 -6.98 12.18
N ARG A 28 -16.42 -6.28 13.32
CA ARG A 28 -15.22 -6.14 14.17
C ARG A 28 -14.66 -7.48 14.67
N LYS A 29 -15.53 -8.46 14.93
CA LYS A 29 -15.11 -9.80 15.37
C LYS A 29 -14.50 -10.62 14.23
N LEU A 30 -15.05 -10.49 13.01
CA LEU A 30 -14.49 -11.08 11.79
C LEU A 30 -13.14 -10.45 11.44
N GLN A 31 -13.01 -9.13 11.62
CA GLN A 31 -11.77 -8.39 11.46
C GLN A 31 -10.69 -8.91 12.42
N HIS A 32 -10.98 -8.97 13.73
CA HIS A 32 -10.04 -9.49 14.72
C HIS A 32 -9.60 -10.92 14.39
N HIS A 33 -10.54 -11.79 13.98
CA HIS A 33 -10.20 -13.15 13.57
C HIS A 33 -9.26 -13.22 12.36
N THR A 34 -9.46 -12.33 11.39
CA THR A 34 -8.69 -12.30 10.15
C THR A 34 -7.32 -11.63 10.37
N GLU A 35 -7.27 -10.53 11.14
CA GLU A 35 -6.02 -9.91 11.58
C GLU A 35 -5.17 -10.89 12.39
N ASP A 36 -5.77 -11.64 13.31
CA ASP A 36 -5.08 -12.68 14.06
C ASP A 36 -4.59 -13.78 13.13
N ALA A 37 -5.36 -14.16 12.11
CA ALA A 37 -4.94 -15.17 11.14
C ALA A 37 -3.72 -14.71 10.34
N VAL A 38 -3.66 -13.43 9.96
CA VAL A 38 -2.49 -12.82 9.33
C VAL A 38 -1.31 -12.80 10.31
N LYS A 39 -1.49 -12.27 11.52
CA LYS A 39 -0.43 -12.17 12.56
C LYS A 39 0.16 -13.54 12.94
N ARG A 40 -0.64 -14.60 12.97
CA ARG A 40 -0.15 -15.97 13.25
C ARG A 40 0.87 -16.47 12.21
N ARG A 41 0.84 -15.95 10.99
CA ARG A 41 1.74 -16.36 9.90
C ARG A 41 3.06 -15.58 9.91
N ASP A 42 3.09 -14.40 10.52
CA ASP A 42 4.24 -13.49 10.54
C ASP A 42 5.53 -14.13 11.06
N PRO A 43 5.54 -14.85 12.21
CA PRO A 43 6.77 -15.48 12.71
C PRO A 43 7.33 -16.53 11.75
N GLY A 44 6.46 -17.24 11.03
CA GLY A 44 6.87 -18.23 10.04
C GLY A 44 7.51 -17.59 8.81
N ILE A 45 7.03 -16.41 8.41
CA ILE A 45 7.60 -15.61 7.32
C ILE A 45 8.94 -15.01 7.75
N GLU A 46 9.04 -14.46 8.96
CA GLU A 46 10.31 -13.97 9.52
C GLU A 46 11.36 -15.07 9.61
N ALA A 47 11.00 -16.25 10.12
CA ALA A 47 11.91 -17.38 10.23
C ALA A 47 12.41 -17.85 8.85
N LEU A 48 11.58 -17.72 7.81
CA LEU A 48 11.97 -18.03 6.44
C LEU A 48 12.90 -16.95 5.87
N ALA A 49 12.65 -15.67 6.14
CA ALA A 49 13.54 -14.57 5.77
C ALA A 49 14.92 -14.68 6.44
N ARG A 50 14.97 -15.03 7.73
CA ARG A 50 16.23 -15.28 8.44
C ARG A 50 17.01 -16.43 7.82
N ARG A 51 16.34 -17.54 7.48
CA ARG A 51 16.97 -18.67 6.78
C ARG A 51 17.55 -18.27 5.43
N TYR A 52 16.77 -17.54 4.62
CA TYR A 52 17.24 -17.01 3.34
C TYR A 52 18.48 -16.11 3.51
N ASN A 53 18.47 -15.18 4.46
CA ASN A 53 19.61 -14.29 4.71
C ASN A 53 20.86 -15.08 5.17
N ASN A 54 20.68 -16.15 5.93
CA ASN A 54 21.80 -17.03 6.29
C ASN A 54 22.38 -17.74 5.07
N LEU A 55 21.54 -18.20 4.13
CA LEU A 55 22.00 -18.76 2.85
C LEU A 55 22.80 -17.73 2.03
N CYS A 56 22.31 -16.48 1.94
CA CYS A 56 23.02 -15.39 1.25
C CYS A 56 24.41 -15.14 1.85
N LYS A 57 24.53 -15.19 3.18
CA LYS A 57 25.82 -15.08 3.89
C LYS A 57 26.74 -16.25 3.54
N SER A 58 26.25 -17.48 3.62
CA SER A 58 27.03 -18.67 3.25
C SER A 58 27.53 -18.62 1.81
N MET A 59 26.69 -18.18 0.86
CA MET A 59 27.09 -17.99 -0.54
C MET A 59 28.16 -16.91 -0.69
N SER A 60 28.00 -15.77 -0.02
CA SER A 60 28.99 -14.68 0.00
C SER A 60 30.34 -15.16 0.54
N GLU A 61 30.32 -15.99 1.58
CA GLU A 61 31.53 -16.59 2.15
C GLU A 61 32.19 -17.57 1.18
N MET A 62 31.42 -18.42 0.48
CA MET A 62 31.95 -19.34 -0.52
C MET A 62 32.59 -18.61 -1.71
N ILE A 63 31.98 -17.50 -2.16
CA ILE A 63 32.54 -16.64 -3.20
C ILE A 63 33.85 -16.02 -2.72
N ARG A 64 33.88 -15.46 -1.50
CA ARG A 64 35.10 -14.90 -0.89
C ARG A 64 36.22 -15.92 -0.78
N LEU A 65 35.89 -17.17 -0.42
CA LEU A 65 36.84 -18.28 -0.31
C LEU A 65 37.24 -18.89 -1.67
N LYS A 66 36.76 -18.33 -2.80
CA LYS A 66 36.97 -18.85 -4.16
C LYS A 66 36.55 -20.32 -4.34
N ARG A 67 35.54 -20.75 -3.60
CA ARG A 67 34.92 -22.08 -3.70
C ARG A 67 33.65 -22.08 -4.55
N ALA A 68 33.20 -20.91 -4.98
CA ALA A 68 32.07 -20.74 -5.88
C ALA A 68 32.50 -20.78 -7.35
N PRO A 69 31.58 -21.10 -8.29
CA PRO A 69 31.83 -21.01 -9.72
C PRO A 69 32.33 -19.62 -10.16
N MET A 70 33.02 -19.57 -11.30
CA MET A 70 33.48 -18.30 -11.88
C MET A 70 32.29 -17.39 -12.17
N ASN A 71 32.42 -16.11 -11.79
CA ASN A 71 31.35 -15.09 -11.90
C ASN A 71 30.10 -15.33 -11.03
N ALA A 72 30.15 -16.22 -10.03
CA ALA A 72 29.05 -16.37 -9.09
C ALA A 72 28.84 -15.08 -8.27
N VAL A 73 27.60 -14.57 -8.27
CA VAL A 73 27.18 -13.40 -7.50
C VAL A 73 26.24 -13.86 -6.38
N ALA A 74 26.46 -13.39 -5.15
CA ALA A 74 25.57 -13.71 -4.03
C ALA A 74 24.25 -12.94 -4.16
N PRO A 75 23.10 -13.55 -3.85
CA PRO A 75 21.84 -12.84 -3.76
C PRO A 75 21.85 -11.76 -2.68
N LEU A 76 21.06 -10.69 -2.87
CA LEU A 76 20.92 -9.61 -1.90
C LEU A 76 20.11 -10.08 -0.67
N PRO A 77 20.60 -9.86 0.56
CA PRO A 77 19.84 -10.19 1.76
C PRO A 77 18.62 -9.27 1.92
N ILE A 78 17.53 -9.82 2.46
CA ILE A 78 16.28 -9.10 2.67
C ILE A 78 16.33 -8.37 4.03
N PRO A 79 15.98 -7.07 4.09
CA PRO A 79 15.89 -6.34 5.34
C PRO A 79 14.76 -6.90 6.22
N THR A 80 15.11 -7.55 7.33
CA THR A 80 14.10 -8.19 8.20
C THR A 80 13.30 -7.19 9.04
N LYS A 81 13.81 -5.97 9.25
CA LYS A 81 13.12 -4.91 10.01
C LYS A 81 11.90 -4.36 9.25
N GLU A 82 12.00 -4.29 7.93
CA GLU A 82 10.98 -3.72 7.03
C GLU A 82 10.28 -4.82 6.22
N LEU A 83 10.41 -6.08 6.64
CA LEU A 83 9.95 -7.27 5.92
C LEU A 83 8.46 -7.21 5.52
N PHE A 84 7.64 -6.49 6.29
CA PHE A 84 6.20 -6.36 6.06
C PHE A 84 5.78 -4.99 5.52
N SER A 85 6.72 -4.05 5.43
CA SER A 85 6.57 -2.73 4.82
C SER A 85 6.95 -2.80 3.33
N LEU A 86 6.44 -3.81 2.64
CA LEU A 86 6.88 -4.15 1.29
C LEU A 86 6.43 -3.08 0.30
N ASP A 87 7.35 -2.32 -0.28
CA ASP A 87 7.06 -1.39 -1.37
C ASP A 87 7.17 -2.10 -2.74
N ILE A 88 6.68 -1.47 -3.81
CA ILE A 88 6.74 -1.97 -5.18
C ILE A 88 8.19 -2.02 -5.68
N ASP A 89 9.04 -1.15 -5.14
CA ASP A 89 10.44 -1.00 -5.54
C ASP A 89 11.40 -1.94 -4.80
N ASP A 90 10.91 -2.73 -3.85
CA ASP A 90 11.75 -3.63 -3.06
C ASP A 90 12.35 -4.74 -3.93
N SER A 91 13.64 -5.01 -3.75
CA SER A 91 14.40 -6.08 -4.44
C SER A 91 13.81 -7.49 -4.28
N ILE A 92 12.88 -7.68 -3.34
CA ILE A 92 12.11 -8.91 -3.21
C ILE A 92 11.30 -9.25 -4.46
N TRP A 93 10.96 -8.25 -5.27
CA TRP A 93 10.22 -8.40 -6.53
C TRP A 93 11.10 -8.71 -7.74
N ASP A 94 12.44 -8.60 -7.64
CA ASP A 94 13.34 -8.87 -8.76
C ASP A 94 13.40 -10.38 -9.06
N ASP A 95 12.87 -10.82 -10.21
CA ASP A 95 12.89 -12.22 -10.64
C ASP A 95 14.15 -12.61 -11.44
N ILE A 96 15.27 -11.96 -11.12
CA ILE A 96 16.53 -12.13 -11.85
C ILE A 96 17.08 -13.54 -11.58
N GLY A 97 17.20 -14.35 -12.64
CA GLY A 97 17.90 -15.65 -12.62
C GLY A 97 17.11 -16.82 -12.02
N LEU A 98 15.77 -16.75 -11.98
CA LEU A 98 14.91 -17.88 -11.59
C LEU A 98 14.02 -18.40 -12.73
N ASN A 99 14.20 -17.87 -13.96
CA ASN A 99 13.47 -18.35 -15.11
C ASN A 99 14.22 -19.55 -15.69
N ASP A 100 13.58 -20.73 -15.69
CA ASP A 100 14.16 -21.97 -16.24
C ASP A 100 14.31 -21.92 -17.78
N ASP A 101 13.64 -20.95 -18.43
CA ASP A 101 13.69 -20.73 -19.86
C ASP A 101 14.76 -19.70 -20.21
N ASP A 102 15.89 -20.22 -20.69
CA ASP A 102 17.02 -19.53 -21.34
C ASP A 102 17.88 -18.62 -20.44
N ASP A 103 18.73 -19.27 -19.63
CA ASP A 103 19.86 -18.67 -18.88
C ASP A 103 20.85 -17.85 -19.76
N SER A 104 20.66 -17.79 -21.08
CA SER A 104 21.52 -17.06 -22.02
C SER A 104 20.93 -15.73 -22.53
N ALA A 105 19.67 -15.43 -22.26
CA ALA A 105 19.05 -14.17 -22.68
C ALA A 105 19.45 -13.03 -21.72
N GLU A 106 20.04 -11.97 -22.27
CA GLU A 106 20.36 -10.75 -21.51
C GLU A 106 19.06 -10.12 -20.96
N ALA A 107 19.03 -9.86 -19.66
CA ALA A 107 17.85 -9.32 -18.99
C ALA A 107 17.44 -7.98 -19.62
N PRO A 108 16.14 -7.76 -19.91
CA PRO A 108 15.66 -6.52 -20.50
C PRO A 108 16.12 -5.27 -19.72
N LEU A 109 16.40 -4.17 -20.42
CA LEU A 109 16.93 -2.94 -19.82
C LEU A 109 16.04 -2.37 -18.70
N TRP A 110 14.72 -2.53 -18.78
CA TRP A 110 13.82 -2.09 -17.70
C TRP A 110 14.01 -2.89 -16.40
N GLN A 111 14.64 -4.05 -16.47
CA GLN A 111 14.94 -4.93 -15.34
C GLN A 111 16.41 -4.79 -14.88
N SER A 112 17.34 -4.61 -15.82
CA SER A 112 18.79 -4.61 -15.56
C SER A 112 19.43 -3.22 -15.40
N ASP A 113 18.86 -2.18 -16.01
CA ASP A 113 19.40 -0.81 -15.98
C ASP A 113 18.64 0.09 -14.99
N GLU A 114 19.35 0.55 -13.96
CA GLU A 114 18.80 1.43 -12.92
C GLU A 114 18.38 2.80 -13.47
N GLN A 115 19.06 3.34 -14.48
CA GLN A 115 18.66 4.60 -15.10
C GLN A 115 17.34 4.45 -15.84
N VAL A 116 17.15 3.33 -16.56
CA VAL A 116 15.89 3.02 -17.23
C VAL A 116 14.77 2.83 -16.21
N ARG A 117 15.00 2.07 -15.13
CA ARG A 117 14.04 1.92 -14.02
C ARG A 117 13.66 3.25 -13.39
N SER A 118 14.65 4.09 -13.10
CA SER A 118 14.44 5.43 -12.54
C SER A 118 13.64 6.32 -13.48
N GLY A 119 13.94 6.30 -14.79
CA GLY A 119 13.19 7.03 -15.81
C GLY A 119 11.72 6.59 -15.90
N ILE A 120 11.46 5.28 -15.91
CA ILE A 120 10.09 4.72 -15.90
C ILE A 120 9.33 5.19 -14.66
N ARG A 121 9.92 5.07 -13.46
CA ARG A 121 9.31 5.53 -12.20
C ARG A 121 9.01 7.03 -12.24
N GLY A 122 9.92 7.84 -12.78
CA GLY A 122 9.73 9.28 -12.95
C GLY A 122 8.55 9.64 -13.85
N ILE A 123 8.41 8.95 -15.00
CA ILE A 123 7.28 9.15 -15.92
C ILE A 123 5.96 8.76 -15.26
N LEU A 124 5.90 7.58 -14.63
CA LEU A 124 4.69 7.11 -13.94
C LEU A 124 4.29 8.03 -12.77
N LEU A 125 5.26 8.57 -12.04
CA LEU A 125 5.01 9.52 -10.97
C LEU A 125 4.42 10.82 -11.50
N ARG A 126 4.98 11.36 -12.59
CA ARG A 126 4.43 12.54 -13.27
C ARG A 126 2.98 12.32 -13.69
N ASP A 127 2.71 11.21 -14.36
CA ASP A 127 1.36 10.91 -14.86
C ASP A 127 0.35 10.74 -13.71
N ARG A 128 0.78 10.15 -12.58
CA ARG A 128 -0.02 10.06 -11.35
C ARG A 128 -0.28 11.43 -10.72
N CYS A 129 0.71 12.33 -10.72
CA CYS A 129 0.51 13.71 -10.27
C CYS A 129 -0.53 14.44 -11.13
N ASP A 130 -0.52 14.24 -12.44
CA ASP A 130 -1.51 14.83 -13.36
C ASP A 130 -2.92 14.28 -13.11
N GLU A 131 -3.04 12.97 -12.87
CA GLU A 131 -4.30 12.33 -12.49
C GLU A 131 -4.84 12.88 -11.17
N GLU A 132 -4.01 12.92 -10.13
CA GLU A 132 -4.40 13.42 -8.81
C GLU A 132 -4.78 14.90 -8.88
N HIS A 133 -4.07 15.71 -9.66
CA HIS A 133 -4.43 17.11 -9.86
C HIS A 133 -5.82 17.26 -10.49
N LYS A 134 -6.15 16.45 -11.51
CA LYS A 134 -7.50 16.44 -12.12
C LYS A 134 -8.57 16.03 -11.11
N ARG A 135 -8.29 14.99 -10.32
CA ARG A 135 -9.19 14.50 -9.27
C ARG A 135 -9.44 15.57 -8.20
N LEU A 136 -8.40 16.20 -7.68
CA LEU A 136 -8.50 17.28 -6.69
C LEU A 136 -9.34 18.46 -7.22
N ARG A 137 -9.20 18.81 -8.51
CA ARG A 137 -10.04 19.86 -9.10
C ARG A 137 -11.52 19.47 -9.09
N HIS A 138 -11.85 18.21 -9.39
CA HIS A 138 -13.23 17.73 -9.29
C HIS A 138 -13.72 17.74 -7.84
N GLU A 139 -12.91 17.26 -6.88
CA GLU A 139 -13.28 17.26 -5.46
C GLU A 139 -13.53 18.66 -4.92
N VAL A 140 -12.68 19.64 -5.26
CA VAL A 140 -12.88 21.05 -4.89
C VAL A 140 -14.20 21.60 -5.44
N VAL A 141 -14.52 21.32 -6.70
CA VAL A 141 -15.78 21.75 -7.31
C VAL A 141 -16.96 21.11 -6.59
N SER A 142 -16.93 19.80 -6.35
CA SER A 142 -17.99 19.07 -5.65
C SER A 142 -18.22 19.60 -4.23
N ILE A 143 -17.15 19.85 -3.46
CA ILE A 143 -17.25 20.38 -2.09
C ILE A 143 -17.86 21.78 -2.09
N ARG A 144 -17.50 22.63 -3.05
CA ARG A 144 -18.07 23.98 -3.16
C ARG A 144 -19.55 23.96 -3.50
N TYR A 145 -19.98 23.09 -4.42
CA TYR A 145 -21.40 22.92 -4.73
C TYR A 145 -22.18 22.42 -3.52
N TRP A 146 -21.70 21.34 -2.90
CA TRP A 146 -22.34 20.79 -1.70
C TRP A 146 -22.46 21.83 -0.58
N PHE A 147 -21.39 22.57 -0.28
CA PHE A 147 -21.43 23.61 0.75
C PHE A 147 -22.44 24.72 0.42
N ALA A 148 -22.54 25.14 -0.84
CA ALA A 148 -23.51 26.15 -1.24
C ALA A 148 -24.96 25.65 -1.09
N GLU A 149 -25.22 24.39 -1.45
CA GLU A 149 -26.54 23.75 -1.27
C GLU A 149 -26.93 23.67 0.20
N GLU A 150 -26.04 23.16 1.07
CA GLU A 150 -26.27 23.09 2.51
C GLU A 150 -26.47 24.48 3.13
N TRP A 151 -25.67 25.46 2.73
CA TRP A 151 -25.81 26.83 3.20
C TRP A 151 -27.16 27.45 2.82
N MET A 152 -27.61 27.26 1.58
CA MET A 152 -28.93 27.71 1.13
C MET A 152 -30.06 27.01 1.89
N ALA A 153 -29.94 25.71 2.15
CA ALA A 153 -30.94 24.97 2.92
C ALA A 153 -31.05 25.46 4.37
N LEU A 154 -29.90 25.74 5.01
CA LEU A 154 -29.86 26.32 6.36
C LEU A 154 -30.46 27.73 6.38
N GLN A 155 -30.09 28.58 5.43
CA GLN A 155 -30.63 29.94 5.34
C GLN A 155 -32.15 29.93 5.19
N LYS A 156 -32.67 29.06 4.32
CA LYS A 156 -34.12 28.90 4.13
C LYS A 156 -34.81 28.46 5.44
N THR A 157 -34.23 27.51 6.15
CA THR A 157 -34.77 27.06 7.45
C THR A 157 -34.79 28.20 8.48
N ILE A 158 -33.73 29.02 8.52
CA ILE A 158 -33.64 30.19 9.41
C ILE A 158 -34.72 31.23 9.06
N ASP A 159 -34.90 31.51 7.77
CA ASP A 159 -35.88 32.48 7.29
C ASP A 159 -37.32 32.01 7.61
N GLU A 160 -37.62 30.72 7.38
CA GLU A 160 -38.90 30.10 7.74
C GLU A 160 -39.19 30.17 9.26
N LEU A 161 -38.18 29.92 10.11
CA LEU A 161 -38.29 30.04 11.57
C LEU A 161 -38.48 31.49 12.05
N HIS A 162 -37.94 32.45 11.31
CA HIS A 162 -38.15 33.87 11.58
C HIS A 162 -39.58 34.28 11.21
N GLU A 163 -40.07 33.86 10.04
CA GLU A 163 -41.42 34.14 9.56
C GLU A 163 -42.52 33.45 10.39
N SER A 164 -42.27 32.25 10.91
CA SER A 164 -43.22 31.52 11.76
C SER A 164 -43.35 32.09 13.19
N GLY A 165 -42.51 33.05 13.58
CA GLY A 165 -42.50 33.65 14.92
C GLY A 165 -41.99 32.71 16.04
N GLU A 166 -41.47 31.53 15.70
CA GLU A 166 -41.02 30.51 16.66
C GLU A 166 -39.66 30.85 17.32
N PHE A 167 -38.94 31.86 16.83
CA PHE A 167 -37.67 32.32 17.40
C PHE A 167 -37.79 32.70 18.90
N ALA A 168 -38.97 33.16 19.35
CA ALA A 168 -39.22 33.50 20.75
C ALA A 168 -39.48 32.26 21.65
N LEU A 169 -39.83 31.10 21.06
CA LEU A 169 -40.16 29.89 21.81
C LEU A 169 -38.96 28.96 22.01
N SER A 170 -38.01 28.90 21.08
CA SER A 170 -36.86 27.98 21.19
C SER A 170 -35.77 28.48 22.16
N LEU A 171 -35.59 29.80 22.28
CA LEU A 171 -34.63 30.40 23.23
C LEU A 171 -35.11 30.38 24.70
N ARG A 172 -36.39 30.08 24.96
CA ARG A 172 -36.93 29.91 26.33
C ARG A 172 -36.84 28.48 26.87
N ILE A 173 -36.57 27.50 26.02
CA ILE A 173 -36.53 26.08 26.42
C ILE A 173 -35.09 25.63 26.78
N ASN A 174 -34.07 26.42 26.41
CA ASN A 174 -32.65 26.10 26.64
C ASN A 174 -31.95 27.00 27.68
N ASN A 175 -32.69 27.64 28.59
CA ASN A 175 -32.11 28.37 29.74
C ASN A 175 -32.75 27.94 31.06
#